data_AF-A0A7G9YH00-F1
#
_entry.id   AF-A0A7G9YH00-F1
#
_cell.length_a   1.000
_cell.length_b   1.000
_cell.length_c   1.000
_cell.angle_alpha   90.00
_cell.angle_beta   90.00
_cell.angle_gamma   90.00
#
_symmetry.space_group_name_H-M   'P 1'
#
loop_
_entity.id
_entity.type
_entity.pdbx_description
1 polymer ?
#
loop_
_entity_poly.entity_id
_entity_poly.type
_entity_poly.pdbx_seq_one_letter_code
_entity_poly.pdbx_strand_id
1 'polypeptide(L)'
;MTKSEQGRYIILGSIDGILAVLGGVIGASTAGTPNEGVVHVGIGVAVALAVTNGIGSYLAESTVEYAKLAEKERPLLRKLTGTKIERRTRRKIYLDSITHGGASFVGSLVPITPFILVESNALAVSIAASLSALVALGIYSGRLSKQNIAVSVVKMVILGVLVVVLVSLLGGGH
;
A
#
# COMPACT_ATOMS: atom_id res chain seq x y z
N MET A 1 18.86 10.60 -5.49
CA MET A 1 17.58 9.90 -5.39
C MET A 1 17.20 9.50 -6.80
N THR A 2 17.22 8.22 -7.14
CA THR A 2 16.72 7.79 -8.45
C THR A 2 15.20 7.71 -8.36
N LYS A 3 14.49 8.31 -9.32
CA LYS A 3 13.01 8.31 -9.37
C LYS A 3 12.39 6.90 -9.30
N SER A 4 13.19 5.86 -9.58
CA SER A 4 12.78 4.46 -9.52
C SER A 4 12.57 3.91 -8.11
N GLU A 5 13.32 4.35 -7.10
CA GLU A 5 13.20 3.81 -5.73
C GLU A 5 11.92 4.28 -5.04
N GLN A 6 11.58 5.57 -5.17
CA GLN A 6 10.34 6.12 -4.62
C GLN A 6 9.09 5.56 -5.30
N GLY A 7 9.14 5.35 -6.61
CA GLY A 7 8.01 4.77 -7.34
C GLY A 7 7.62 3.38 -6.84
N ARG A 8 8.58 2.61 -6.32
CA ARG A 8 8.32 1.30 -5.69
C ARG A 8 7.41 1.42 -4.48
N TYR A 9 7.71 2.34 -3.56
CA TYR A 9 6.92 2.53 -2.34
C TYR A 9 5.55 3.15 -2.60
N ILE A 10 5.42 3.95 -3.66
CA ILE A 10 4.11 4.44 -4.12
C ILE A 10 3.24 3.25 -4.57
N ILE A 11 3.80 2.36 -5.39
CA ILE A 11 3.08 1.19 -5.89
C ILE A 11 2.71 0.24 -4.76
N LEU A 12 3.70 -0.17 -3.94
CA LEU A 12 3.47 -1.08 -2.82
C LEU A 12 2.45 -0.51 -1.84
N GLY A 13 2.64 0.75 -1.43
CA GLY A 13 1.75 1.40 -0.49
C GLY A 13 0.32 1.47 -1.01
N SER A 14 0.14 1.93 -2.25
CA SER A 14 -1.19 2.07 -2.84
C SER A 14 -1.92 0.72 -2.95
N ILE A 15 -1.20 -0.35 -3.32
CA ILE A 15 -1.77 -1.71 -3.40
C ILE A 15 -2.22 -2.17 -2.02
N ASP A 16 -1.37 -2.03 -1.00
CA ASP A 16 -1.70 -2.44 0.37
C ASP A 16 -2.94 -1.69 0.88
N GLY A 17 -2.99 -0.37 0.65
CA GLY A 17 -4.11 0.47 1.03
C GLY A 17 -5.42 0.08 0.36
N ILE A 18 -5.39 -0.10 -0.98
CA ILE A 18 -6.58 -0.51 -1.74
C ILE A 18 -7.06 -1.88 -1.27
N LEU A 19 -6.18 -2.88 -1.25
CA LEU A 19 -6.58 -4.27 -0.99
C LEU A 19 -7.10 -4.47 0.43
N ALA A 20 -6.40 -3.94 1.44
CA ALA A 20 -6.79 -4.18 2.82
C ALA A 20 -8.06 -3.41 3.21
N VAL A 21 -8.24 -2.17 2.75
CA VAL A 21 -9.50 -1.45 2.98
C VAL A 21 -10.63 -2.01 2.14
N LEU A 22 -10.39 -2.45 0.91
CA LEU A 22 -11.40 -3.18 0.13
C LEU A 22 -11.89 -4.42 0.89
N GLY A 23 -10.97 -5.20 1.48
CA GLY A 23 -11.34 -6.33 2.34
C GLY A 23 -12.18 -5.92 3.55
N GLY A 24 -11.77 -4.88 4.28
CA GLY A 24 -12.53 -4.38 5.43
C GLY A 24 -13.95 -3.90 5.05
N VAL A 25 -14.05 -3.18 3.94
CA VAL A 25 -15.31 -2.62 3.43
C VAL A 25 -16.25 -3.72 2.92
N ILE A 26 -15.72 -4.73 2.21
CA ILE A 26 -16.51 -5.90 1.80
C ILE A 26 -17.03 -6.63 3.04
N GLY A 27 -16.16 -6.94 4.00
CA GLY A 27 -16.55 -7.67 5.20
C GLY A 27 -17.60 -6.93 6.04
N ALA A 28 -17.47 -5.62 6.20
CA ALA A 28 -18.46 -4.81 6.91
C ALA A 28 -19.79 -4.76 6.15
N SER A 29 -19.76 -4.62 4.83
CA SER A 29 -20.96 -4.55 3.99
C SER A 29 -21.71 -5.88 3.92
N THR A 30 -21.02 -7.02 3.84
CA THR A 30 -21.65 -8.34 3.84
C THR A 30 -22.25 -8.71 5.19
N ALA A 31 -21.69 -8.16 6.28
CA ALA A 31 -22.26 -8.26 7.62
C ALA A 31 -23.51 -7.38 7.86
N GLY A 32 -24.00 -6.67 6.83
CA GLY A 32 -25.20 -5.82 6.94
C GLY A 32 -24.96 -4.48 7.63
N THR A 33 -23.70 -4.04 7.76
CA THR A 33 -23.38 -2.74 8.36
C THR A 33 -23.85 -1.60 7.45
N PRO A 34 -24.51 -0.54 7.98
CA PRO A 34 -24.86 0.64 7.20
C PRO A 34 -23.62 1.32 6.60
N ASN A 35 -23.80 2.04 5.48
CA ASN A 35 -22.70 2.70 4.75
C ASN A 35 -21.82 3.58 5.65
N GLU A 36 -22.40 4.31 6.61
CA GLU A 36 -21.66 5.12 7.57
C GLU A 36 -20.70 4.27 8.44
N GLY A 37 -21.17 3.13 8.93
CA GLY A 37 -20.34 2.19 9.69
C GLY A 37 -19.23 1.58 8.83
N VAL A 38 -19.53 1.28 7.57
CA VAL A 38 -18.53 0.79 6.60
C VAL A 38 -17.43 1.84 6.35
N VAL A 39 -17.78 3.12 6.25
CA VAL A 39 -16.81 4.22 6.13
C VAL A 39 -15.94 4.32 7.38
N HIS A 40 -16.51 4.23 8.59
CA HIS A 40 -15.74 4.25 9.83
C HIS A 40 -14.74 3.08 9.92
N VAL A 41 -15.16 1.87 9.53
CA VAL A 41 -14.27 0.71 9.43
C VAL A 41 -13.17 0.99 8.41
N GLY A 42 -13.52 1.49 7.22
CA GLY A 42 -12.56 1.79 6.16
C GLY A 42 -11.51 2.81 6.59
N ILE A 43 -11.91 3.90 7.24
CA ILE A 43 -11.00 4.93 7.77
C ILE A 43 -10.11 4.35 8.88
N GLY A 44 -10.67 3.54 9.78
CA GLY A 44 -9.90 2.88 10.84
C GLY A 44 -8.80 1.99 10.27
N VAL A 45 -9.13 1.16 9.27
CA VAL A 45 -8.18 0.30 8.57
C VAL A 45 -7.16 1.13 7.79
N ALA A 46 -7.58 2.19 7.11
CA ALA A 46 -6.72 3.10 6.36
C ALA A 46 -5.62 3.74 7.24
N VAL A 47 -6.00 4.27 8.40
CA VAL A 47 -5.07 4.90 9.34
C VAL A 47 -4.13 3.85 9.94
N ALA A 48 -4.66 2.70 10.36
CA ALA A 48 -3.85 1.61 10.89
C ALA A 48 -2.79 1.14 9.88
N LEU A 49 -3.15 0.98 8.61
CA LEU A 49 -2.24 0.60 7.54
C LEU A 49 -1.20 1.69 7.25
N ALA A 50 -1.61 2.95 7.16
CA ALA A 50 -0.68 4.05 6.89
C ALA A 50 0.44 4.12 7.94
N VAL A 51 0.07 3.98 9.22
CA VAL A 51 1.03 3.96 10.33
C VAL A 51 1.87 2.68 10.30
N THR A 52 1.24 1.52 10.13
CA THR A 52 1.95 0.22 10.13
C THR A 52 2.93 0.10 8.98
N ASN A 53 2.52 0.49 7.76
CA ASN A 53 3.39 0.44 6.59
C ASN A 53 4.50 1.48 6.68
N GLY A 54 4.22 2.70 7.17
CA GLY A 54 5.23 3.73 7.36
C GLY A 54 6.29 3.33 8.40
N ILE A 55 5.87 2.98 9.61
CA ILE A 55 6.79 2.57 10.69
C ILE A 55 7.46 1.24 10.37
N GLY A 56 6.70 0.27 9.84
CA GLY A 56 7.20 -1.05 9.47
C GLY A 56 8.29 -0.98 8.41
N SER A 57 8.11 -0.17 7.36
CA SER A 57 9.15 0.00 6.36
C SER A 57 10.35 0.79 6.89
N TYR A 58 10.14 1.78 7.77
CA TYR A 58 11.25 2.46 8.45
C TYR A 58 12.12 1.49 9.23
N LEU A 59 11.50 0.62 10.05
CA LEU A 59 12.22 -0.33 10.89
C LEU A 59 12.94 -1.39 10.06
N ALA A 60 12.26 -1.93 9.04
CA ALA A 60 12.86 -2.92 8.14
C ALA A 60 14.03 -2.33 7.32
N GLU A 61 13.83 -1.15 6.73
CA GLU A 61 14.85 -0.53 5.87
C GLU A 61 16.02 0.01 6.68
N SER A 62 15.77 0.60 7.86
CA SER A 62 16.86 1.02 8.75
C SER A 62 17.76 -0.15 9.14
N THR A 63 17.18 -1.29 9.50
CA THR A 63 17.96 -2.50 9.84
C THR A 63 18.89 -2.92 8.71
N VAL A 64 18.36 -2.98 7.47
CA VAL A 64 19.14 -3.40 6.29
C VAL A 64 20.19 -2.37 5.91
N GLU A 65 19.84 -1.08 5.89
CA GLU A 65 20.73 -0.02 5.44
C GLU A 65 21.84 0.28 6.47
N TYR A 66 21.57 0.19 7.77
CA TYR A 66 22.60 0.30 8.80
C TYR A 66 23.53 -0.92 8.82
N ALA A 67 23.04 -2.12 8.53
CA ALA A 67 23.89 -3.29 8.33
C ALA A 67 24.85 -3.10 7.15
N LYS A 68 24.36 -2.59 6.00
CA LYS A 68 25.20 -2.25 4.85
C LYS A 68 26.23 -1.16 5.16
N LEU A 69 25.88 -0.17 6.00
CA LEU A 69 26.84 0.84 6.46
C LEU A 69 27.94 0.20 7.31
N ALA A 70 27.58 -0.65 8.27
CA ALA A 70 28.55 -1.36 9.12
C ALA A 70 29.48 -2.28 8.30
N GLU A 71 28.96 -2.94 7.27
CA GLU A 71 29.77 -3.74 6.35
C GLU A 71 30.82 -2.88 5.61
N LYS A 72 30.45 -1.66 5.21
CA LYS A 72 31.37 -0.70 4.58
C LYS A 72 32.38 -0.09 5.56
N GLU A 73 32.04 0.01 6.85
CA GLU A 73 32.95 0.52 7.89
C GLU A 73 34.12 -0.44 8.16
N ARG A 74 33.90 -1.75 8.06
CA ARG A 74 34.92 -2.79 8.33
C ARG A 74 36.23 -2.60 7.55
N PRO A 75 36.25 -2.54 6.20
CA PRO A 75 37.49 -2.37 5.44
C PRO A 75 38.09 -0.97 5.61
N LEU A 76 37.32 0.02 6.03
CA LEU A 76 37.79 1.38 6.24
C LEU A 76 38.46 1.58 7.62
N LEU A 77 38.29 0.63 8.55
CA LEU A 77 38.70 0.76 9.96
C LEU A 77 38.23 2.08 10.60
N ARG A 78 37.12 2.64 10.09
CA ARG A 78 36.60 3.96 10.46
C ARG A 78 35.08 3.93 10.43
N LYS A 79 34.47 4.48 11.48
CA LYS A 79 33.02 4.69 11.54
C LYS A 79 32.58 5.76 10.53
N LEU A 80 31.51 5.46 9.81
CA LEU A 80 30.81 6.38 8.90
C LEU A 80 29.73 7.18 9.63
N THR A 81 29.60 7.01 10.94
CA THR A 81 28.72 7.83 11.78
C THR A 81 29.05 9.33 11.64
N GLY A 82 28.03 10.17 11.50
CA GLY A 82 28.12 11.61 11.27
C GLY A 82 28.51 12.01 9.84
N THR A 83 28.88 11.05 8.97
CA THR A 83 29.33 11.37 7.60
C THR A 83 28.17 11.71 6.67
N LYS A 84 28.51 12.32 5.52
CA LYS A 84 27.53 12.57 4.45
C LYS A 84 26.86 11.28 3.94
N ILE A 85 27.53 10.12 4.07
CA ILE A 85 26.99 8.82 3.64
C ILE A 85 25.84 8.42 4.58
N GLU A 86 26.09 8.36 5.89
CA GLU A 86 25.05 8.01 6.87
C GLU A 86 23.87 8.99 6.81
N ARG A 87 24.13 10.30 6.72
CA ARG A 87 23.06 11.31 6.62
C ARG A 87 22.17 11.09 5.38
N ARG A 88 22.75 10.68 4.25
CA ARG A 88 21.99 10.35 3.03
C ARG A 88 21.17 9.09 3.22
N THR A 89 21.74 8.06 3.84
CA THR A 89 21.03 6.81 4.17
C THR A 89 19.85 7.08 5.09
N ARG A 90 20.05 7.81 6.20
CA ARG A 90 18.97 8.19 7.12
C ARG A 90 17.86 8.98 6.44
N ARG A 91 18.22 9.94 5.57
CA ARG A 91 17.23 10.72 4.81
C ARG A 91 16.45 9.84 3.84
N LYS A 92 17.10 8.88 3.18
CA LYS A 92 16.45 7.93 2.28
C LYS A 92 15.40 7.11 3.04
N ILE A 93 15.80 6.44 4.12
CA ILE A 93 14.89 5.62 4.96
C ILE A 93 13.66 6.42 5.40
N TYR A 94 13.87 7.67 5.83
CA TYR A 94 12.77 8.53 6.27
C TYR A 94 11.79 8.90 5.14
N LEU A 95 12.31 9.26 3.96
CA LEU A 95 11.48 9.58 2.81
C LEU A 95 10.72 8.36 2.29
N ASP A 96 11.36 7.21 2.28
CA ASP A 96 10.78 5.95 1.82
C ASP A 96 9.65 5.50 2.76
N SER A 97 9.83 5.64 4.08
CA SER A 97 8.80 5.42 5.10
C SER A 97 7.57 6.32 4.91
N ILE A 98 7.76 7.63 4.76
CA ILE A 98 6.65 8.57 4.54
C ILE A 98 5.92 8.26 3.24
N THR A 99 6.69 7.97 2.17
CA THR A 99 6.11 7.66 0.87
C THR A 99 5.27 6.39 0.93
N HIS A 100 5.75 5.36 1.63
CA HIS A 100 5.02 4.10 1.77
C HIS A 100 3.72 4.29 2.55
N GLY A 101 3.79 4.83 3.78
CA GLY A 101 2.60 5.05 4.61
C GLY A 101 1.59 6.01 3.96
N GLY A 102 2.09 7.10 3.36
CA GLY A 102 1.26 8.07 2.65
C GLY A 102 0.57 7.48 1.43
N ALA A 103 1.28 6.67 0.63
CA ALA A 103 0.68 5.98 -0.51
C ALA A 103 -0.38 4.95 -0.07
N SER A 104 -0.17 4.25 1.03
CA SER A 104 -1.19 3.36 1.62
C SER A 104 -2.45 4.11 2.04
N PHE A 105 -2.28 5.26 2.70
CA PHE A 105 -3.42 6.10 3.05
C PHE A 105 -4.16 6.57 1.79
N VAL A 106 -3.46 7.12 0.79
CA VAL A 106 -4.10 7.60 -0.44
C VAL A 106 -4.79 6.47 -1.20
N GLY A 107 -4.16 5.30 -1.32
CA GLY A 107 -4.74 4.12 -1.97
C GLY A 107 -6.02 3.66 -1.27
N SER A 108 -6.04 3.69 0.06
CA SER A 108 -7.20 3.28 0.85
C SER A 108 -8.44 4.16 0.68
N LEU A 109 -8.29 5.40 0.21
CA LEU A 109 -9.43 6.27 -0.06
C LEU A 109 -10.27 5.76 -1.23
N VAL A 110 -9.66 5.06 -2.19
CA VAL A 110 -10.37 4.53 -3.38
C VAL A 110 -11.57 3.66 -2.99
N PRO A 111 -11.43 2.59 -2.19
CA PRO A 111 -12.57 1.78 -1.77
C PRO A 111 -13.56 2.50 -0.84
N ILE A 112 -13.14 3.54 -0.11
CA ILE A 112 -14.01 4.30 0.81
C ILE A 112 -14.93 5.26 0.05
N THR A 113 -14.40 5.94 -0.97
CA THR A 113 -15.13 7.02 -1.65
C THR A 113 -16.54 6.67 -2.15
N PRO A 114 -16.83 5.46 -2.69
CA PRO A 114 -18.16 5.17 -3.20
C PRO A 114 -19.21 5.03 -2.10
N PHE A 115 -18.82 4.69 -0.88
CA PHE A 115 -19.74 4.63 0.27
C PHE A 115 -20.18 6.00 0.78
N ILE A 116 -19.44 7.05 0.42
CA ILE A 116 -19.77 8.44 0.75
C ILE A 116 -20.67 9.04 -0.35
N LEU A 117 -20.41 8.68 -1.61
CA LEU A 117 -21.02 9.34 -2.78
C LEU A 117 -22.25 8.62 -3.33
N VAL A 118 -22.40 7.33 -3.06
CA VAL A 118 -23.44 6.50 -3.68
C VAL A 118 -24.29 5.85 -2.60
N GLU A 119 -25.61 6.03 -2.69
CA GLU A 119 -26.57 5.45 -1.74
C GLU A 119 -26.90 3.98 -2.07
N SER A 120 -27.04 3.66 -3.36
CA SER A 120 -27.40 2.32 -3.84
C SER A 120 -26.20 1.61 -4.49
N ASN A 121 -26.03 0.31 -4.25
CA ASN A 121 -24.95 -0.49 -4.84
C ASN A 121 -23.52 0.01 -4.52
N ALA A 122 -23.33 0.73 -3.40
CA ALA A 122 -22.04 1.31 -2.99
C ALA A 122 -20.89 0.27 -2.98
N LEU A 123 -21.17 -0.96 -2.52
CA LEU A 123 -20.23 -2.07 -2.53
C LEU A 123 -19.75 -2.44 -3.93
N ALA A 124 -20.68 -2.59 -4.88
CA ALA A 124 -20.33 -2.94 -6.26
C ALA A 124 -19.52 -1.83 -6.94
N VAL A 125 -19.88 -0.57 -6.71
CA VAL A 125 -19.13 0.59 -7.22
C VAL A 125 -17.73 0.65 -6.59
N SER A 126 -17.60 0.36 -5.29
CA SER A 126 -16.31 0.28 -4.58
C SER A 126 -15.39 -0.81 -5.13
N ILE A 127 -15.92 -2.01 -5.38
CA ILE A 127 -15.16 -3.10 -6.00
C ILE A 127 -14.70 -2.68 -7.41
N ALA A 128 -15.61 -2.12 -8.22
CA ALA A 128 -15.29 -1.68 -9.59
C ALA A 128 -14.25 -0.55 -9.61
N ALA A 129 -14.38 0.44 -8.72
CA ALA A 129 -13.43 1.55 -8.58
C ALA A 129 -12.05 1.03 -8.13
N SER A 130 -12.01 0.12 -7.17
CA SER A 130 -10.76 -0.47 -6.66
C SER A 130 -10.05 -1.32 -7.70
N LEU A 131 -10.78 -2.16 -8.45
CA LEU A 131 -10.21 -2.93 -9.56
C LEU A 131 -9.69 -2.01 -10.66
N SER A 132 -10.41 -0.94 -10.99
CA SER A 132 -9.97 0.06 -11.97
C SER A 132 -8.69 0.77 -11.52
N ALA A 133 -8.59 1.11 -10.23
CA ALA A 133 -7.38 1.68 -9.66
C ALA A 133 -6.20 0.68 -9.68
N LEU A 134 -6.43 -0.60 -9.40
CA LEU A 134 -5.41 -1.65 -9.51
C LEU A 134 -4.94 -1.84 -10.96
N VAL A 135 -5.83 -1.74 -11.95
CA VAL A 135 -5.44 -1.74 -13.37
C VAL A 135 -4.55 -0.53 -13.67
N ALA A 136 -4.92 0.68 -13.21
CA ALA A 136 -4.12 1.88 -13.41
C ALA A 136 -2.73 1.77 -12.74
N LEU A 137 -2.66 1.26 -11.52
CA LEU A 137 -1.41 0.96 -10.81
C LEU A 137 -0.60 -0.12 -11.53
N GLY A 138 -1.26 -1.11 -12.11
CA GLY A 138 -0.62 -2.17 -12.90
C GLY A 138 0.06 -1.61 -14.15
N ILE A 139 -0.61 -0.68 -14.85
CA ILE A 139 -0.05 0.02 -16.00
C ILE A 139 1.15 0.88 -15.58
N TYR A 140 1.01 1.63 -14.49
CA TYR A 140 2.07 2.47 -13.95
C TYR A 140 3.31 1.65 -13.54
N SER A 141 3.09 0.57 -12.78
CA SER A 141 4.13 -0.36 -12.33
C SER A 141 4.86 -1.03 -13.49
N GLY A 142 4.12 -1.52 -14.50
CA GLY A 142 4.71 -2.12 -15.69
C GLY A 142 5.62 -1.16 -16.45
N ARG A 143 5.17 0.09 -16.64
CA ARG A 143 5.97 1.14 -17.28
C ARG A 143 7.22 1.49 -16.48
N LEU A 144 7.10 1.64 -15.16
CA LEU A 144 8.22 1.99 -14.29
C LEU A 144 9.27 0.87 -14.25
N SER A 145 8.82 -0.38 -14.22
CA SER A 145 9.69 -1.56 -14.11
C SER A 145 10.30 -2.00 -15.45
N LYS A 146 9.94 -1.35 -16.57
CA LYS A 146 10.28 -1.78 -17.95
C LYS A 146 9.92 -3.25 -18.23
N GLN A 147 8.91 -3.78 -17.54
CA GLN A 147 8.41 -5.13 -17.73
C GLN A 147 7.15 -5.10 -18.59
N ASN A 148 6.64 -6.28 -18.97
CA ASN A 148 5.40 -6.38 -19.71
C ASN A 148 4.22 -5.83 -18.88
N ILE A 149 3.61 -4.75 -19.36
CA ILE A 149 2.49 -4.06 -18.71
C ILE A 149 1.32 -5.02 -18.49
N ALA A 150 1.00 -5.86 -19.47
CA ALA A 150 -0.12 -6.80 -19.37
C ALA A 150 0.08 -7.75 -18.18
N VAL A 151 1.29 -8.26 -17.98
CA VAL A 151 1.62 -9.14 -16.85
C VAL A 151 1.45 -8.42 -15.52
N SER A 152 1.87 -7.15 -15.43
CA SER A 152 1.72 -6.36 -14.20
C SER A 152 0.25 -6.08 -13.88
N VAL A 153 -0.57 -5.75 -14.88
CA VAL A 153 -2.02 -5.53 -14.71
C VAL A 153 -2.71 -6.81 -14.26
N VAL A 154 -2.45 -7.92 -14.96
CA VAL A 154 -3.05 -9.22 -14.62
C VAL A 154 -2.73 -9.62 -13.19
N LYS A 155 -1.46 -9.47 -12.75
CA LYS A 155 -1.06 -9.76 -11.36
C LYS A 155 -1.85 -8.94 -10.34
N MET A 156 -2.00 -7.63 -10.56
CA MET A 156 -2.73 -6.77 -9.61
C MET A 156 -4.23 -7.05 -9.58
N VAL A 157 -4.84 -7.30 -10.75
CA VAL A 157 -6.27 -7.67 -10.83
C VAL A 157 -6.52 -9.00 -10.14
N ILE A 158 -5.66 -10.01 -10.34
CA ILE A 158 -5.77 -11.31 -9.67
C ILE A 158 -5.73 -11.13 -8.15
N LEU A 159 -4.81 -10.31 -7.62
CA LEU A 159 -4.76 -10.02 -6.18
C LEU A 159 -6.06 -9.38 -5.68
N GLY A 160 -6.60 -8.39 -6.40
CA GLY A 160 -7.87 -7.75 -6.06
C GLY A 160 -9.05 -8.72 -6.06
N VAL A 161 -9.18 -9.51 -7.14
CA VAL A 161 -10.23 -10.53 -7.26
C VAL A 161 -10.10 -11.59 -6.16
N LEU A 162 -8.87 -12.02 -5.84
CA LEU A 162 -8.64 -12.98 -4.77
C LEU A 162 -9.13 -12.45 -3.41
N VAL A 163 -8.81 -11.20 -3.07
CA VAL A 163 -9.31 -10.57 -1.83
C VAL A 163 -10.83 -10.50 -1.83
N VAL A 164 -11.45 -10.07 -2.93
CA VAL A 164 -12.91 -10.01 -3.05
C VAL A 164 -13.54 -11.38 -2.80
N VAL A 165 -13.02 -12.42 -3.46
CA VAL A 165 -13.53 -13.79 -3.33
C VAL A 165 -13.35 -14.31 -1.90
N LEU A 166 -12.15 -14.22 -1.34
CA LEU A 166 -11.85 -14.74 0.00
C LEU A 166 -12.69 -14.07 1.08
N VAL A 167 -12.80 -12.74 1.04
CA VAL A 167 -13.58 -12.00 2.05
C VAL A 167 -15.08 -12.23 1.88
N SER A 168 -15.58 -12.30 0.65
CA SER A 168 -17.00 -12.60 0.41
C SER A 168 -17.38 -14.01 0.88
N LEU A 169 -16.49 -15.00 0.72
CA LEU A 169 -16.69 -16.35 1.24
C LEU A 169 -16.72 -16.40 2.77
N LEU A 170 -15.88 -15.59 3.42
CA LEU A 170 -15.86 -15.48 4.89
C LEU A 170 -17.12 -14.79 5.43
N GLY A 171 -17.69 -13.84 4.69
CA GLY A 171 -18.92 -13.12 5.08
C GLY A 171 -20.23 -13.85 4.75
N GLY A 172 -20.22 -14.88 3.91
CA GLY A 172 -21.41 -15.58 3.41
C GLY A 172 -21.93 -16.73 4.29
N GLY A 173 -21.64 -16.74 5.59
CA GLY A 173 -21.99 -17.83 6.52
C GLY A 173 -23.40 -17.75 7.14
N HIS A 174 -24.30 -16.93 6.60
CA HIS A 174 -25.68 -16.77 7.06
C HIS A 174 -26.67 -16.82 5.90
#